data_AF-A0A7X3AU10-F1
#
_entry.id   AF-A0A7X3AU10-F1
#
_cell.length_a   1.000
_cell.length_b   1.000
_cell.length_c   1.000
_cell.angle_alpha   90.00
_cell.angle_beta   90.00
_cell.angle_gamma   90.00
#
_symmetry.space_group_name_H-M   'P 1'
#
loop_
_entity.id
_entity.type
_entity.pdbx_description
1 polymer ?
#
loop_
_entity_poly.entity_id
_entity_poly.type
_entity_poly.pdbx_seq_one_letter_code
_entity_poly.pdbx_strand_id
1 'polypeptide(L)'
;MCAIMGFSKKTYTKEELLPFFDRTRSRGPDMSQILETPSGWLCFHRLAIMGLTEAGMQPFELDGDYVVCNGEIYGFRPLKRQLTEKGYSFRSGSDCEILLPLYREYGLEMFAKLDAEFALIIYDSKRDELIAARDPIGIRPLYYGYDRSGAIVFASEPKNLVGLCKGIRPFPPGHYYADGKFVRYADLTTVTQYSPDDLETVCRNIRNKLIAAVDKRLDADAPLGFLLSGGLDSSLVCAISSVILGKKIRTFAIGMDTDAIDLKYAREAAEFIGADHTEVYMTRKEVLAALPVVIAALGTWDITTIRASVGMYLCCKAIHEKTDIRVLLTGEISDELFGYKYTDFAPSAGAFQQESKKRVDELHMYDVLRADRCISVNSLEARVPFGDLDFVQYVMAVDPALKMNTYGMGKYLLRHAFEKDRLLPDSILWRQKAAFSDAVGHSMVDDLKAYAEEKYTDSEFETRRKQYDYCPPFTKESLLYREIFEQCYPGQARMIRDFWMPNRSWEGCDVDDPSARVLSNYGQSGM
;
A
#
# COMPACT_ATOMS: atom_id res chain seq x y z
N MET A 1 -2.04 3.62 -11.12
CA MET A 1 -2.96 2.52 -10.78
C MET A 1 -4.34 2.87 -11.30
N CYS A 2 -5.21 1.93 -11.58
CA CYS A 2 -6.56 2.31 -12.01
C CYS A 2 -7.39 2.93 -10.87
N ALA A 3 -8.54 3.52 -11.20
CA ALA A 3 -9.56 3.92 -10.24
C ALA A 3 -10.91 3.35 -10.66
N ILE A 4 -11.64 2.80 -9.69
CA ILE A 4 -12.97 2.24 -9.90
C ILE A 4 -14.00 2.96 -9.04
N MET A 5 -15.21 3.07 -9.54
CA MET A 5 -16.38 3.54 -8.80
C MET A 5 -17.61 2.73 -9.21
N GLY A 6 -18.51 2.44 -8.28
CA GLY A 6 -19.73 1.69 -8.58
C GLY A 6 -20.91 2.19 -7.76
N PHE A 7 -22.04 2.39 -8.41
CA PHE A 7 -23.28 2.87 -7.80
C PHE A 7 -24.34 1.80 -7.95
N SER A 8 -24.93 1.33 -6.84
CA SER A 8 -25.95 0.28 -6.90
C SER A 8 -27.33 0.78 -7.35
N LYS A 9 -27.52 2.10 -7.48
CA LYS A 9 -28.75 2.73 -7.97
C LYS A 9 -28.46 3.92 -8.91
N LYS A 10 -29.37 4.18 -9.85
CA LYS A 10 -29.40 5.40 -10.70
C LYS A 10 -30.00 6.60 -9.98
N THR A 11 -29.35 7.02 -8.91
CA THR A 11 -29.74 8.21 -8.12
C THR A 11 -29.12 9.51 -8.63
N TYR A 12 -28.18 9.39 -9.56
CA TYR A 12 -27.42 10.46 -10.18
C TYR A 12 -27.38 10.24 -11.69
N THR A 13 -27.38 11.34 -12.45
CA THR A 13 -27.06 11.30 -13.89
C THR A 13 -25.56 11.15 -14.10
N LYS A 14 -25.14 10.77 -15.32
CA LYS A 14 -23.73 10.69 -15.69
C LYS A 14 -22.98 12.01 -15.41
N GLU A 15 -23.60 13.14 -15.69
CA GLU A 15 -23.04 14.48 -15.51
C GLU A 15 -22.84 14.82 -14.02
N GLU A 16 -23.77 14.38 -13.16
CA GLU A 16 -23.66 14.56 -11.71
C GLU A 16 -22.55 13.70 -11.10
N LEU A 17 -22.21 12.57 -11.71
CA LEU A 17 -21.14 11.68 -11.25
C LEU A 17 -19.73 12.16 -11.59
N LEU A 18 -19.56 12.84 -12.73
CA LEU A 18 -18.25 13.24 -13.25
C LEU A 18 -17.37 13.99 -12.24
N PRO A 19 -17.85 15.02 -11.52
CA PRO A 19 -17.02 15.76 -10.56
C PRO A 19 -16.53 14.94 -9.36
N PHE A 20 -17.21 13.84 -9.04
CA PHE A 20 -16.79 12.91 -7.99
C PHE A 20 -15.81 11.88 -8.52
N PHE A 21 -16.08 11.35 -9.71
CA PHE A 21 -15.24 10.37 -10.38
C PHE A 21 -13.86 10.94 -10.76
N ASP A 22 -13.82 12.14 -11.35
CA ASP A 22 -12.59 12.79 -11.83
C ASP A 22 -11.60 13.17 -10.71
N ARG A 23 -12.01 13.13 -9.42
CA ARG A 23 -11.11 13.34 -8.27
C ARG A 23 -9.97 12.32 -8.20
N THR A 24 -10.10 11.21 -8.91
CA THR A 24 -9.11 10.14 -9.02
C THR A 24 -8.56 9.94 -10.42
N ARG A 25 -8.78 10.89 -11.33
CA ARG A 25 -8.28 10.81 -12.70
C ARG A 25 -6.76 10.65 -12.77
N SER A 26 -6.03 11.25 -11.82
CA SER A 26 -4.57 11.14 -11.74
C SER A 26 -4.06 9.72 -11.50
N ARG A 27 -4.90 8.82 -10.93
CA ARG A 27 -4.55 7.41 -10.78
C ARG A 27 -4.43 6.73 -12.15
N GLY A 28 -5.48 6.89 -12.96
CA GLY A 28 -5.63 6.27 -14.28
C GLY A 28 -5.87 7.32 -15.37
N PRO A 29 -4.83 8.05 -15.79
CA PRO A 29 -4.96 9.18 -16.70
C PRO A 29 -5.19 8.78 -18.17
N ASP A 30 -4.96 7.52 -18.53
CA ASP A 30 -4.85 7.12 -19.94
C ASP A 30 -6.21 7.10 -20.64
N MET A 31 -7.23 6.56 -19.97
CA MET A 31 -8.58 6.40 -20.50
C MET A 31 -9.60 6.45 -19.35
N SER A 32 -10.80 6.93 -19.66
CA SER A 32 -11.90 7.03 -18.69
C SER A 32 -13.20 6.54 -19.32
N GLN A 33 -13.97 5.74 -18.59
CA GLN A 33 -15.28 5.29 -19.02
C GLN A 33 -16.26 5.28 -17.85
N ILE A 34 -17.50 5.69 -18.14
CA ILE A 34 -18.66 5.48 -17.27
C ILE A 34 -19.66 4.65 -18.08
N LEU A 35 -19.98 3.48 -17.56
CA LEU A 35 -20.95 2.56 -18.11
C LEU A 35 -22.23 2.60 -17.27
N GLU A 36 -23.37 2.71 -17.94
CA GLU A 36 -24.69 2.55 -17.34
C GLU A 36 -25.03 1.06 -17.25
N THR A 37 -25.37 0.55 -16.07
CA THR A 37 -25.99 -0.77 -15.90
C THR A 37 -27.50 -0.60 -15.77
N PRO A 38 -28.35 -1.64 -15.87
CA PRO A 38 -29.79 -1.52 -15.62
C PRO A 38 -30.16 -0.80 -14.31
N SER A 39 -29.55 -1.21 -13.18
CA SER A 39 -29.82 -0.63 -11.87
C SER A 39 -28.93 0.55 -11.48
N GLY A 40 -27.74 0.71 -12.06
CA GLY A 40 -26.73 1.64 -11.53
C GLY A 40 -25.63 2.04 -12.53
N TRP A 41 -24.40 2.19 -12.02
CA TRP A 41 -23.26 2.69 -12.80
C TRP A 41 -21.95 1.99 -12.43
N LEU A 42 -21.07 1.80 -13.41
CA LEU A 42 -19.67 1.44 -13.23
C LEU A 42 -18.77 2.48 -13.88
N CYS A 43 -17.76 2.96 -13.14
CA CYS A 43 -16.82 3.96 -13.60
C CYS A 43 -15.38 3.44 -13.51
N PHE A 44 -14.57 3.72 -14.52
CA PHE A 44 -13.19 3.24 -14.62
C PHE A 44 -12.23 4.28 -15.19
N HIS A 45 -11.19 4.62 -14.43
CA HIS A 45 -10.02 5.36 -14.89
C HIS A 45 -8.87 4.38 -15.05
N ARG A 46 -8.25 4.36 -16.23
CA ARG A 46 -7.25 3.36 -16.61
C ARG A 46 -5.83 3.88 -16.48
N LEU A 47 -5.00 3.10 -15.79
CA LEU A 47 -3.55 3.11 -16.00
C LEU A 47 -3.19 1.83 -16.76
N ALA A 48 -2.74 1.94 -18.00
CA ALA A 48 -2.37 0.81 -18.84
C ALA A 48 -1.01 0.24 -18.41
N ILE A 49 -1.02 -0.93 -17.75
CA ILE A 49 0.17 -1.70 -17.34
C ILE A 49 0.26 -3.03 -18.08
N MET A 50 -0.81 -3.84 -18.02
CA MET A 50 -0.96 -5.08 -18.77
C MET A 50 -1.88 -4.88 -19.98
N GLY A 51 -1.40 -5.25 -21.18
CA GLY A 51 -2.12 -5.06 -22.44
C GLY A 51 -2.32 -3.58 -22.78
N LEU A 52 -1.29 -2.91 -23.30
CA LEU A 52 -1.24 -1.44 -23.44
C LEU A 52 -2.25 -0.83 -24.43
N THR A 53 -2.91 -1.64 -25.27
CA THR A 53 -3.90 -1.18 -26.25
C THR A 53 -5.24 -0.79 -25.61
N GLU A 54 -6.09 -0.06 -26.32
CA GLU A 54 -7.47 0.28 -25.90
C GLU A 54 -8.35 -0.94 -25.59
N ALA A 55 -8.04 -2.12 -26.15
CA ALA A 55 -8.76 -3.36 -25.87
C ALA A 55 -8.72 -3.77 -24.38
N GLY A 56 -7.73 -3.30 -23.61
CA GLY A 56 -7.66 -3.50 -22.16
C GLY A 56 -8.44 -2.47 -21.33
N MET A 57 -9.29 -1.65 -21.97
CA MET A 57 -10.19 -0.72 -21.29
C MET A 57 -11.34 -1.47 -20.61
N GLN A 58 -11.74 -0.97 -19.43
CA GLN A 58 -12.82 -1.55 -18.63
C GLN A 58 -13.99 -0.55 -18.52
N PRO A 59 -15.24 -1.00 -18.30
CA PRO A 59 -15.63 -2.36 -17.86
C PRO A 59 -15.46 -3.44 -18.94
N PHE A 60 -14.96 -4.63 -18.56
CA PHE A 60 -15.07 -5.83 -19.42
C PHE A 60 -16.50 -6.38 -19.35
N GLU A 61 -16.95 -7.06 -20.41
CA GLU A 61 -18.30 -7.62 -20.52
C GLU A 61 -18.24 -9.13 -20.82
N LEU A 62 -19.15 -9.91 -20.21
CA LEU A 62 -19.43 -11.30 -20.58
C LEU A 62 -20.90 -11.66 -20.33
N ASP A 63 -21.65 -11.88 -21.42
CA ASP A 63 -23.08 -12.24 -21.39
C ASP A 63 -23.93 -11.29 -20.53
N GLY A 64 -23.70 -9.97 -20.68
CA GLY A 64 -24.39 -8.92 -19.93
C GLY A 64 -23.83 -8.61 -18.53
N ASP A 65 -22.96 -9.46 -17.96
CA ASP A 65 -22.22 -9.12 -16.74
C ASP A 65 -21.07 -8.16 -17.08
N TYR A 66 -20.72 -7.26 -16.15
CA TYR A 66 -19.62 -6.33 -16.33
C TYR A 66 -18.65 -6.37 -15.15
N VAL A 67 -17.37 -6.08 -15.37
CA VAL A 67 -16.38 -5.94 -14.29
C VAL A 67 -15.46 -4.74 -14.50
N VAL A 68 -15.21 -4.02 -13.40
CA VAL A 68 -14.10 -3.08 -13.27
C VAL A 68 -13.17 -3.55 -12.15
N CYS A 69 -11.87 -3.43 -12.34
CA CYS A 69 -10.84 -3.88 -11.42
C CYS A 69 -9.66 -2.91 -11.44
N ASN A 70 -9.34 -2.39 -10.25
CA ASN A 70 -8.03 -1.80 -9.97
C ASN A 70 -7.18 -2.88 -9.32
N GLY A 71 -6.33 -3.54 -10.09
CA GLY A 71 -5.51 -4.62 -9.58
C GLY A 71 -4.59 -5.22 -10.62
N GLU A 72 -3.81 -6.20 -10.16
CA GLU A 72 -2.98 -7.07 -10.98
C GLU A 72 -3.21 -8.53 -10.57
N ILE A 73 -3.58 -9.35 -11.55
CA ILE A 73 -3.79 -10.79 -11.38
C ILE A 73 -2.49 -11.53 -11.77
N TYR A 74 -1.69 -11.86 -10.77
CA TYR A 74 -0.41 -12.52 -11.00
C TYR A 74 -0.61 -13.94 -11.53
N GLY A 75 0.27 -14.38 -12.43
CA GLY A 75 0.17 -15.71 -13.03
C GLY A 75 -1.07 -15.93 -13.92
N PHE A 76 -1.71 -14.86 -14.40
CA PHE A 76 -2.92 -14.98 -15.23
C PHE A 76 -2.70 -15.70 -16.56
N ARG A 77 -1.48 -15.72 -17.12
CA ARG A 77 -1.23 -16.26 -18.48
C ARG A 77 -1.55 -17.77 -18.58
N PRO A 78 -1.06 -18.65 -17.68
CA PRO A 78 -1.54 -20.02 -17.57
C PRO A 78 -3.06 -20.15 -17.41
N LEU A 79 -3.66 -19.34 -16.55
CA LEU A 79 -5.10 -19.40 -16.26
C LEU A 79 -5.94 -18.98 -17.47
N LYS A 80 -5.50 -17.96 -18.21
CA LYS A 80 -6.10 -17.53 -19.47
C LYS A 80 -6.11 -18.66 -20.50
N ARG A 81 -5.02 -19.43 -20.62
CA ARG A 81 -4.97 -20.62 -21.49
C ARG A 81 -5.97 -21.70 -21.07
N GLN A 82 -6.05 -22.02 -19.79
CA GLN A 82 -7.02 -22.97 -19.26
C GLN A 82 -8.47 -22.53 -19.52
N LEU A 83 -8.77 -21.25 -19.38
CA LEU A 83 -10.09 -20.69 -19.70
C LEU A 83 -10.37 -20.74 -21.21
N THR A 84 -9.37 -20.48 -22.07
CA THR A 84 -9.52 -20.65 -23.51
C THR A 84 -9.82 -22.10 -23.91
N GLU A 85 -9.19 -23.08 -23.27
CA GLU A 85 -9.49 -24.51 -23.47
C GLU A 85 -10.92 -24.88 -23.05
N LYS A 86 -11.50 -24.15 -22.10
CA LYS A 86 -12.92 -24.26 -21.71
C LYS A 86 -13.89 -23.54 -22.64
N GLY A 87 -13.39 -22.81 -23.65
CA GLY A 87 -14.20 -22.14 -24.67
C GLY A 87 -14.34 -20.62 -24.49
N TYR A 88 -13.67 -20.01 -23.51
CA TYR A 88 -13.68 -18.55 -23.36
C TYR A 88 -12.78 -17.86 -24.39
N SER A 89 -13.30 -16.81 -25.04
CA SER A 89 -12.54 -15.96 -25.96
C SER A 89 -12.10 -14.67 -25.29
N PHE A 90 -10.89 -14.22 -25.59
CA PHE A 90 -10.31 -12.98 -25.05
C PHE A 90 -9.87 -12.06 -26.17
N ARG A 91 -10.00 -10.74 -25.97
CA ARG A 91 -9.74 -9.69 -26.96
C ARG A 91 -8.62 -8.74 -26.52
N SER A 92 -8.21 -8.78 -25.27
CA SER A 92 -7.19 -7.89 -24.71
C SER A 92 -5.95 -8.64 -24.19
N GLY A 93 -4.88 -7.89 -23.92
CA GLY A 93 -3.72 -8.36 -23.17
C GLY A 93 -3.85 -8.21 -21.65
N SER A 94 -4.94 -7.61 -21.17
CA SER A 94 -5.14 -7.38 -19.73
C SER A 94 -5.33 -8.70 -19.00
N ASP A 95 -4.68 -8.77 -17.85
CA ASP A 95 -4.82 -9.76 -16.80
C ASP A 95 -6.26 -9.79 -16.22
N CYS A 96 -6.88 -8.63 -16.06
CA CYS A 96 -8.22 -8.46 -15.49
C CYS A 96 -9.35 -8.98 -16.39
N GLU A 97 -9.11 -9.24 -17.68
CA GLU A 97 -10.12 -9.76 -18.62
C GLU A 97 -10.59 -11.19 -18.24
N ILE A 98 -9.80 -11.92 -17.45
CA ILE A 98 -10.15 -13.28 -16.99
C ILE A 98 -11.19 -13.29 -15.86
N LEU A 99 -11.49 -12.14 -15.25
CA LEU A 99 -12.28 -12.07 -14.03
C LEU A 99 -13.73 -12.54 -14.23
N LEU A 100 -14.39 -12.15 -15.33
CA LEU A 100 -15.75 -12.62 -15.61
C LEU A 100 -15.80 -14.12 -15.95
N PRO A 101 -14.91 -14.66 -16.80
CA PRO A 101 -14.78 -16.12 -16.95
C PRO A 101 -14.58 -16.87 -15.63
N LEU A 102 -13.72 -16.37 -14.73
CA LEU A 102 -13.55 -16.95 -13.40
C LEU A 102 -14.82 -16.88 -12.55
N TYR A 103 -15.54 -15.76 -12.60
CA TYR A 103 -16.82 -15.61 -11.91
C TYR A 103 -17.87 -16.59 -12.44
N ARG A 104 -17.90 -16.84 -13.76
CA ARG A 104 -18.79 -17.85 -14.36
C ARG A 104 -18.47 -19.26 -13.90
N GLU A 105 -17.18 -19.60 -13.76
CA GLU A 105 -16.72 -20.95 -13.39
C GLU A 105 -16.86 -21.23 -11.88
N TYR A 106 -16.59 -20.23 -11.03
CA TYR A 106 -16.44 -20.43 -9.59
C TYR A 106 -17.40 -19.59 -8.73
N GLY A 107 -18.17 -18.69 -9.33
CA GLY A 107 -18.97 -17.71 -8.59
C GLY A 107 -18.11 -16.92 -7.60
N LEU A 108 -18.63 -16.70 -6.39
CA LEU A 108 -17.94 -15.95 -5.33
C LEU A 108 -16.72 -16.68 -4.77
N GLU A 109 -16.57 -18.00 -5.00
CA GLU A 109 -15.37 -18.74 -4.57
C GLU A 109 -14.13 -18.33 -5.37
N MET A 110 -14.29 -17.61 -6.49
CA MET A 110 -13.16 -17.12 -7.28
C MET A 110 -12.20 -16.28 -6.42
N PHE A 111 -12.71 -15.49 -5.47
CA PHE A 111 -11.89 -14.55 -4.70
C PHE A 111 -10.84 -15.28 -3.84
N ALA A 112 -11.18 -16.45 -3.30
CA ALA A 112 -10.24 -17.26 -2.53
C ALA A 112 -9.20 -18.00 -3.41
N LYS A 113 -9.36 -17.99 -4.74
CA LYS A 113 -8.48 -18.67 -5.70
C LYS A 113 -7.53 -17.71 -6.42
N LEU A 114 -7.73 -16.40 -6.30
CA LEU A 114 -6.91 -15.40 -6.97
C LEU A 114 -5.59 -15.18 -6.20
N ASP A 115 -4.46 -15.39 -6.90
CA ASP A 115 -3.17 -14.85 -6.48
C ASP A 115 -3.00 -13.45 -7.08
N ALA A 116 -3.50 -12.44 -6.37
CA ALA A 116 -3.68 -11.10 -6.93
C ALA A 116 -3.68 -10.00 -5.88
N GLU A 117 -3.34 -8.79 -6.34
CA GLU A 117 -3.56 -7.53 -5.63
C GLU A 117 -4.71 -6.80 -6.33
N PHE A 118 -5.90 -6.71 -5.74
CA PHE A 118 -7.08 -6.22 -6.43
C PHE A 118 -8.13 -5.53 -5.54
N ALA A 119 -8.79 -4.55 -6.13
CA ALA A 119 -10.12 -4.09 -5.76
C ALA A 119 -10.99 -4.16 -7.00
N LEU A 120 -12.16 -4.77 -6.94
CA LEU A 120 -13.03 -4.94 -8.10
C LEU A 120 -14.51 -4.76 -7.78
N ILE A 121 -15.28 -4.46 -8.81
CA ILE A 121 -16.74 -4.39 -8.79
C ILE A 121 -17.26 -5.14 -10.01
N ILE A 122 -18.07 -6.17 -9.78
CA ILE A 122 -18.82 -6.91 -10.80
C ILE A 122 -20.27 -6.43 -10.76
N TYR A 123 -20.85 -6.20 -11.93
CA TYR A 123 -22.30 -6.16 -12.10
C TYR A 123 -22.77 -7.53 -12.59
N ASP A 124 -23.61 -8.19 -11.80
CA ASP A 124 -24.25 -9.46 -12.16
C ASP A 124 -25.62 -9.16 -12.79
N SER A 125 -25.74 -9.41 -14.09
CA SER A 125 -26.94 -9.10 -14.87
C SER A 125 -28.14 -9.99 -14.55
N LYS A 126 -27.92 -11.21 -14.06
CA LYS A 126 -29.02 -12.13 -13.71
C LYS A 126 -29.69 -11.71 -12.41
N ARG A 127 -28.90 -11.12 -11.51
CA ARG A 127 -29.36 -10.64 -10.20
C ARG A 127 -29.71 -9.15 -10.21
N ASP A 128 -29.22 -8.42 -11.21
CA ASP A 128 -29.25 -6.95 -11.27
C ASP A 128 -28.62 -6.30 -10.03
N GLU A 129 -27.47 -6.81 -9.62
CA GLU A 129 -26.77 -6.42 -8.38
C GLU A 129 -25.28 -6.15 -8.60
N LEU A 130 -24.70 -5.30 -7.75
CA LEU A 130 -23.26 -5.11 -7.67
C LEU A 130 -22.65 -6.06 -6.62
N ILE A 131 -21.56 -6.72 -7.02
CA ILE A 131 -20.67 -7.46 -6.15
C ILE A 131 -19.35 -6.68 -6.10
N ALA A 132 -18.80 -6.44 -4.92
CA ALA A 132 -17.52 -5.77 -4.77
C ALA A 132 -16.56 -6.64 -3.94
N ALA A 133 -15.28 -6.65 -4.25
CA ALA A 133 -14.31 -7.44 -3.50
C ALA A 133 -12.95 -6.75 -3.43
N ARG A 134 -12.20 -7.07 -2.36
CA ARG A 134 -10.87 -6.53 -2.09
C ARG A 134 -9.92 -7.65 -1.72
N ASP A 135 -8.66 -7.54 -2.13
CA ASP A 135 -7.62 -8.52 -1.88
C ASP A 135 -7.39 -8.81 -0.38
N PRO A 136 -6.82 -9.98 -0.02
CA PRO A 136 -6.70 -10.44 1.36
C PRO A 136 -5.95 -9.52 2.31
N ILE A 137 -5.02 -8.72 1.80
CA ILE A 137 -4.13 -7.85 2.59
C ILE A 137 -4.68 -6.41 2.58
N GLY A 138 -5.38 -6.02 1.53
CA GLY A 138 -5.88 -4.67 1.31
C GLY A 138 -4.87 -3.80 0.57
N ILE A 139 -4.05 -4.41 -0.29
CA ILE A 139 -3.02 -3.72 -1.08
C ILE A 139 -3.66 -2.73 -2.04
N ARG A 140 -4.72 -3.15 -2.75
CA ARG A 140 -5.50 -2.22 -3.57
C ARG A 140 -6.62 -1.63 -2.72
N PRO A 141 -6.82 -0.31 -2.78
CA PRO A 141 -7.76 0.38 -1.92
C PRO A 141 -9.18 0.30 -2.50
N LEU A 142 -10.14 0.11 -1.59
CA LEU A 142 -11.57 0.19 -1.86
C LEU A 142 -12.26 0.76 -0.63
N TYR A 143 -13.22 1.63 -0.84
CA TYR A 143 -14.03 2.31 0.17
C TYR A 143 -15.49 2.19 -0.22
N TYR A 144 -16.36 2.32 0.77
CA TYR A 144 -17.80 2.35 0.54
C TYR A 144 -18.50 3.37 1.44
N GLY A 145 -19.68 3.77 1.00
CA GLY A 145 -20.61 4.58 1.77
C GLY A 145 -22.04 4.38 1.27
N TYR A 146 -22.98 5.09 1.88
CA TYR A 146 -24.37 5.10 1.44
C TYR A 146 -24.76 6.50 0.99
N ASP A 147 -25.34 6.59 -0.20
CA ASP A 147 -25.79 7.85 -0.78
C ASP A 147 -27.06 8.38 -0.10
N ARG A 148 -27.58 9.52 -0.58
CA ARG A 148 -28.81 10.13 -0.06
C ARG A 148 -30.05 9.24 -0.13
N SER A 149 -30.07 8.23 -0.99
CA SER A 149 -31.17 7.26 -1.13
C SER A 149 -31.00 6.04 -0.23
N GLY A 150 -29.84 5.89 0.41
CA GLY A 150 -29.45 4.67 1.13
C GLY A 150 -28.86 3.58 0.23
N ALA A 151 -28.56 3.87 -1.04
CA ALA A 151 -27.88 2.94 -1.94
C ALA A 151 -26.38 2.89 -1.64
N ILE A 152 -25.77 1.72 -1.76
CA ILE A 152 -24.33 1.56 -1.53
C ILE A 152 -23.54 2.09 -2.74
N VAL A 153 -22.46 2.80 -2.45
CA VAL A 153 -21.52 3.31 -3.45
C VAL A 153 -20.12 2.86 -3.07
N PHE A 154 -19.38 2.34 -4.03
CA PHE A 154 -17.99 1.91 -3.89
C PHE A 154 -17.05 2.84 -4.65
N ALA A 155 -15.84 3.06 -4.13
CA ALA A 155 -14.80 3.83 -4.81
C ALA A 155 -13.39 3.41 -4.39
N SER A 156 -12.41 3.52 -5.29
CA SER A 156 -10.99 3.30 -4.94
C SER A 156 -10.48 4.24 -3.84
N GLU A 157 -11.00 5.46 -3.78
CA GLU A 157 -10.57 6.45 -2.79
C GLU A 157 -11.73 7.12 -2.07
N PRO A 158 -11.56 7.47 -0.77
CA PRO A 158 -12.61 8.15 -0.02
C PRO A 158 -12.94 9.52 -0.61
N LYS A 159 -11.99 10.18 -1.31
CA LYS A 159 -12.23 11.50 -1.91
C LYS A 159 -13.32 11.47 -2.96
N ASN A 160 -13.55 10.34 -3.65
CA ASN A 160 -14.67 10.21 -4.58
C ASN A 160 -16.02 10.21 -3.86
N LEU A 161 -16.06 9.77 -2.59
CA LEU A 161 -17.30 9.61 -1.82
C LEU A 161 -17.64 10.84 -0.96
N VAL A 162 -16.69 11.74 -0.72
CA VAL A 162 -16.92 12.99 0.05
C VAL A 162 -18.00 13.83 -0.64
N GLY A 163 -19.08 14.14 0.07
CA GLY A 163 -20.24 14.88 -0.46
C GLY A 163 -21.30 14.00 -1.11
N LEU A 164 -21.01 12.74 -1.44
CA LEU A 164 -22.00 11.74 -1.86
C LEU A 164 -22.53 10.95 -0.66
N CYS A 165 -21.62 10.53 0.22
CA CYS A 165 -21.93 9.67 1.35
C CYS A 165 -21.77 10.43 2.68
N LYS A 166 -22.70 10.21 3.61
CA LYS A 166 -22.61 10.81 4.97
C LYS A 166 -21.46 10.20 5.79
N GLY A 167 -21.28 8.88 5.69
CA GLY A 167 -20.21 8.16 6.36
C GLY A 167 -19.49 7.24 5.38
N ILE A 168 -18.18 7.41 5.29
CA ILE A 168 -17.30 6.62 4.44
C ILE A 168 -16.56 5.61 5.31
N ARG A 169 -16.38 4.39 4.78
CA ARG A 169 -15.68 3.31 5.47
C ARG A 169 -14.68 2.65 4.51
N PRO A 170 -13.49 2.24 4.98
CA PRO A 170 -12.65 1.35 4.21
C PRO A 170 -13.40 0.03 3.99
N PHE A 171 -13.35 -0.48 2.77
CA PHE A 171 -13.84 -1.81 2.46
C PHE A 171 -12.89 -2.84 3.10
N PRO A 172 -13.38 -3.81 3.89
CA PRO A 172 -12.52 -4.69 4.66
C PRO A 172 -11.65 -5.61 3.75
N PRO A 173 -10.34 -5.74 4.00
CA PRO A 173 -9.46 -6.67 3.28
C PRO A 173 -9.93 -8.13 3.36
N GLY A 174 -9.75 -8.91 2.29
CA GLY A 174 -10.13 -10.33 2.27
C GLY A 174 -11.63 -10.58 2.37
N HIS A 175 -12.44 -9.60 1.95
CA HIS A 175 -13.89 -9.71 1.91
C HIS A 175 -14.44 -9.46 0.51
N TYR A 176 -15.63 -9.98 0.28
CA TYR A 176 -16.52 -9.50 -0.78
C TYR A 176 -17.81 -8.97 -0.17
N TYR A 177 -18.51 -8.12 -0.91
CA TYR A 177 -19.86 -7.66 -0.68
C TYR A 177 -20.76 -8.26 -1.74
N ALA A 178 -21.76 -9.02 -1.31
CA ALA A 178 -22.84 -9.55 -2.15
C ALA A 178 -24.09 -9.70 -1.29
N ASP A 179 -25.27 -9.57 -1.90
CA ASP A 179 -26.56 -9.84 -1.25
C ASP A 179 -26.77 -8.99 0.02
N GLY A 180 -26.28 -7.74 -0.01
CA GLY A 180 -26.36 -6.83 1.12
C GLY A 180 -25.36 -7.10 2.25
N LYS A 181 -24.43 -8.05 2.10
CA LYS A 181 -23.57 -8.55 3.19
C LYS A 181 -22.10 -8.53 2.81
N PHE A 182 -21.25 -8.22 3.79
CA PHE A 182 -19.81 -8.44 3.71
C PHE A 182 -19.50 -9.86 4.19
N VAL A 183 -18.77 -10.63 3.39
CA VAL A 183 -18.34 -11.99 3.71
C VAL A 183 -16.84 -12.08 3.57
N ARG A 184 -16.18 -12.53 4.63
CA ARG A 184 -14.74 -12.78 4.62
C ARG A 184 -14.44 -14.07 3.87
N TYR A 185 -13.61 -13.99 2.84
CA TYR A 185 -13.16 -15.16 2.07
C TYR A 185 -11.71 -15.54 2.36
N ALA A 186 -10.92 -14.65 2.97
CA ALA A 186 -9.52 -14.92 3.33
C ALA A 186 -9.11 -14.30 4.68
N ASP A 187 -8.28 -15.03 5.42
CA ASP A 187 -7.58 -14.58 6.63
C ASP A 187 -6.14 -15.09 6.57
N LEU A 188 -5.17 -14.19 6.34
CA LEU A 188 -3.75 -14.57 6.25
C LEU A 188 -3.02 -14.50 7.58
N THR A 189 -3.60 -13.84 8.59
CA THR A 189 -2.88 -13.42 9.80
C THR A 189 -3.27 -14.25 11.02
N THR A 190 -4.46 -14.86 11.01
CA THR A 190 -4.87 -15.80 12.05
C THR A 190 -4.17 -17.14 11.86
N VAL A 191 -3.18 -17.42 12.71
CA VAL A 191 -2.42 -18.67 12.69
C VAL A 191 -3.06 -19.67 13.64
N THR A 192 -3.50 -20.81 13.09
CA THR A 192 -4.05 -21.93 13.88
C THR A 192 -3.00 -22.99 14.20
N GLN A 193 -1.93 -23.07 13.40
CA GLN A 193 -0.82 -23.99 13.58
C GLN A 193 0.47 -23.33 13.10
N TYR A 194 1.53 -23.42 13.91
CA TYR A 194 2.86 -22.97 13.50
C TYR A 194 3.61 -24.08 12.75
N SER A 195 4.51 -23.67 11.85
CA SER A 195 5.40 -24.58 11.13
C SER A 195 6.32 -25.33 12.10
N PRO A 196 6.51 -26.65 11.94
CA PRO A 196 7.48 -27.42 12.71
C PRO A 196 8.91 -27.33 12.15
N ASP A 197 9.12 -26.55 11.08
CA ASP A 197 10.41 -26.41 10.41
C ASP A 197 11.50 -25.86 11.35
N ASP A 198 12.73 -26.35 11.19
CA ASP A 198 13.90 -25.76 11.84
C ASP A 198 14.31 -24.41 11.23
N LEU A 199 15.19 -23.68 11.93
CA LEU A 199 15.65 -22.34 11.52
C LEU A 199 16.16 -22.29 10.07
N GLU A 200 17.03 -23.23 9.68
CA GLU A 200 17.63 -23.22 8.33
C GLU A 200 16.59 -23.53 7.25
N THR A 201 15.63 -24.41 7.53
CA THR A 201 14.51 -24.68 6.63
C THR A 201 13.59 -23.47 6.51
N VAL A 202 13.28 -22.81 7.63
CA VAL A 202 12.52 -21.55 7.64
C VAL A 202 13.20 -20.49 6.79
N CYS A 203 14.50 -20.25 7.00
CA CYS A 203 15.26 -19.26 6.26
C CYS A 203 15.36 -19.60 4.77
N ARG A 204 15.57 -20.86 4.40
CA ARG A 204 15.51 -21.32 2.99
C ARG A 204 14.15 -21.07 2.36
N ASN A 205 13.06 -21.33 3.08
CA ASN A 205 11.70 -21.12 2.58
C ASN A 205 11.34 -19.64 2.46
N ILE A 206 11.72 -18.79 3.43
CA ILE A 206 11.60 -17.33 3.35
C ILE A 206 12.31 -16.81 2.10
N ARG A 207 13.57 -17.21 1.91
CA ARG A 207 14.37 -16.84 0.74
C ARG A 207 13.69 -17.21 -0.57
N ASN A 208 13.32 -18.47 -0.72
CA ASN A 208 12.71 -18.98 -1.96
C ASN A 208 11.36 -18.33 -2.26
N LYS A 209 10.52 -18.14 -1.23
CA LYS A 209 9.20 -17.51 -1.38
C LYS A 209 9.32 -16.02 -1.70
N LEU A 210 10.27 -15.29 -1.10
CA LEU A 210 10.49 -13.89 -1.46
C LEU A 210 11.01 -13.75 -2.89
N ILE A 211 11.90 -14.63 -3.35
CA ILE A 211 12.37 -14.64 -4.74
C ILE A 211 11.19 -14.88 -5.69
N ALA A 212 10.34 -15.87 -5.41
CA ALA A 212 9.14 -16.13 -6.20
C ALA A 212 8.15 -14.96 -6.17
N ALA A 213 7.96 -14.33 -5.02
CA ALA A 213 7.11 -13.15 -4.86
C ALA A 213 7.57 -11.96 -5.69
N VAL A 214 8.89 -11.73 -5.77
CA VAL A 214 9.49 -10.72 -6.64
C VAL A 214 9.29 -11.09 -8.10
N ASP A 215 9.62 -12.33 -8.50
CA ASP A 215 9.47 -12.82 -9.88
C ASP A 215 8.07 -12.58 -10.45
N LYS A 216 7.03 -12.98 -9.70
CA LYS A 216 5.62 -12.76 -10.09
C LYS A 216 5.31 -11.29 -10.39
N ARG A 217 5.91 -10.36 -9.63
CA ARG A 217 5.67 -8.91 -9.71
C ARG A 217 6.50 -8.21 -10.77
N LEU A 218 7.39 -8.93 -11.47
CA LEU A 218 8.13 -8.41 -12.61
C LEU A 218 7.37 -8.55 -13.94
N ASP A 219 6.26 -9.30 -14.01
CA ASP A 219 5.44 -9.40 -15.24
C ASP A 219 4.65 -8.10 -15.48
N ALA A 220 5.16 -7.26 -16.39
CA ALA A 220 4.54 -6.01 -16.80
C ALA A 220 4.84 -5.73 -18.27
N ASP A 221 3.85 -5.30 -19.06
CA ASP A 221 4.09 -4.81 -20.42
C ASP A 221 4.62 -3.35 -20.41
N ALA A 222 4.44 -2.62 -19.30
CA ALA A 222 4.91 -1.25 -19.10
C ALA A 222 6.28 -1.16 -18.39
N PRO A 223 7.01 -0.04 -18.50
CA PRO A 223 8.34 0.11 -17.91
C PRO A 223 8.36 0.04 -16.37
N LEU A 224 9.26 -0.80 -15.84
CA LEU A 224 9.50 -1.04 -14.41
C LEU A 224 10.59 -0.12 -13.84
N GLY A 225 10.38 0.30 -12.59
CA GLY A 225 11.34 0.99 -11.73
C GLY A 225 11.25 0.49 -10.30
N PHE A 226 12.19 0.94 -9.47
CA PHE A 226 12.38 0.40 -8.12
C PHE A 226 12.66 1.53 -7.14
N LEU A 227 11.96 1.55 -6.01
CA LEU A 227 12.31 2.45 -4.91
C LEU A 227 13.43 1.80 -4.09
N LEU A 228 14.56 2.48 -3.95
CA LEU A 228 15.75 2.00 -3.26
C LEU A 228 16.17 2.99 -2.17
N SER A 229 15.87 2.68 -0.90
CA SER A 229 16.24 3.53 0.23
C SER A 229 17.62 3.20 0.83
N GLY A 230 18.27 2.12 0.39
CA GLY A 230 19.46 1.59 1.06
C GLY A 230 19.15 0.92 2.41
N GLY A 231 17.88 0.70 2.73
CA GLY A 231 17.45 -0.21 3.80
C GLY A 231 17.48 -1.66 3.33
N LEU A 232 17.42 -2.62 4.26
CA LEU A 232 17.48 -4.06 3.97
C LEU A 232 16.44 -4.48 2.91
N ASP A 233 15.20 -4.03 3.05
CA ASP A 233 14.05 -4.61 2.36
C ASP A 233 13.97 -4.16 0.91
N SER A 234 14.06 -2.84 0.69
CA SER A 234 14.11 -2.26 -0.66
C SER A 234 15.34 -2.73 -1.42
N SER A 235 16.48 -2.86 -0.73
CA SER A 235 17.72 -3.38 -1.34
C SER A 235 17.58 -4.86 -1.73
N LEU A 236 16.96 -5.71 -0.90
CA LEU A 236 16.69 -7.11 -1.25
C LEU A 236 15.78 -7.21 -2.48
N VAL A 237 14.68 -6.44 -2.53
CA VAL A 237 13.79 -6.41 -3.70
C VAL A 237 14.55 -6.00 -4.96
N CYS A 238 15.37 -4.95 -4.89
CA CYS A 238 16.19 -4.49 -6.02
C CYS A 238 17.23 -5.54 -6.46
N ALA A 239 17.94 -6.15 -5.51
CA ALA A 239 18.97 -7.14 -5.79
C ALA A 239 18.40 -8.40 -6.44
N ILE A 240 17.31 -8.96 -5.88
CA ILE A 240 16.60 -10.10 -6.45
C ILE A 240 16.10 -9.77 -7.86
N SER A 241 15.51 -8.57 -8.04
CA SER A 241 15.01 -8.14 -9.35
C SER A 241 16.12 -7.99 -10.39
N SER A 242 17.28 -7.44 -10.01
CA SER A 242 18.46 -7.31 -10.88
C SER A 242 18.93 -8.68 -11.36
N VAL A 243 19.00 -9.66 -10.45
CA VAL A 243 19.39 -11.05 -10.76
C VAL A 243 18.39 -11.71 -11.70
N ILE A 244 17.09 -11.65 -11.41
CA ILE A 244 16.06 -12.30 -12.23
C ILE A 244 16.00 -11.71 -13.63
N LEU A 245 16.03 -10.37 -13.74
CA LEU A 245 15.91 -9.70 -15.03
C LEU A 245 17.18 -9.79 -15.88
N GLY A 246 18.34 -10.06 -15.27
CA GLY A 246 19.63 -10.14 -15.96
C GLY A 246 20.01 -8.85 -16.71
N LYS A 247 19.45 -7.70 -16.31
CA LYS A 247 19.64 -6.39 -16.96
C LYS A 247 19.70 -5.28 -15.93
N LYS A 248 20.28 -4.15 -16.33
CA LYS A 248 20.34 -2.93 -15.51
C LYS A 248 18.92 -2.45 -15.17
N ILE A 249 18.57 -2.45 -13.89
CA ILE A 249 17.30 -1.91 -13.37
C ILE A 249 17.42 -0.41 -13.06
N ARG A 250 16.32 0.33 -13.12
CA ARG A 250 16.28 1.77 -12.78
C ARG A 250 15.82 1.97 -11.35
N THR A 251 16.66 2.54 -10.50
CA THR A 251 16.39 2.69 -9.06
C THR A 251 16.30 4.17 -8.67
N PHE A 252 15.42 4.48 -7.72
CA PHE A 252 15.17 5.85 -7.28
C PHE A 252 15.24 5.95 -5.76
N ALA A 253 15.97 6.94 -5.26
CA ALA A 253 16.05 7.29 -3.85
C ALA A 253 15.70 8.76 -3.66
N ILE A 254 15.22 9.13 -2.46
CA ILE A 254 14.99 10.54 -2.11
C ILE A 254 15.60 10.87 -0.76
N GLY A 255 16.08 12.11 -0.62
CA GLY A 255 16.50 12.67 0.65
C GLY A 255 16.46 14.19 0.69
N MET A 256 16.59 14.76 1.88
CA MET A 256 16.78 16.19 2.11
C MET A 256 18.08 16.67 1.45
N ASP A 257 18.09 17.89 0.95
CA ASP A 257 19.26 18.52 0.34
C ASP A 257 20.42 18.75 1.32
N THR A 258 20.15 18.76 2.62
CA THR A 258 21.10 19.09 3.68
C THR A 258 21.72 17.90 4.41
N ASP A 259 20.96 16.84 4.66
CA ASP A 259 21.29 15.82 5.67
C ASP A 259 20.70 14.43 5.35
N ALA A 260 20.56 14.09 4.06
CA ALA A 260 20.06 12.80 3.63
C ALA A 260 20.99 11.62 3.99
N ILE A 261 20.63 10.87 5.02
CA ILE A 261 21.39 9.70 5.48
C ILE A 261 21.25 8.52 4.50
N ASP A 262 20.05 8.28 3.97
CA ASP A 262 19.77 7.09 3.14
C ASP A 262 20.42 7.13 1.76
N LEU A 263 20.62 8.31 1.17
CA LEU A 263 21.16 8.43 -0.19
C LEU A 263 22.53 7.76 -0.33
N LYS A 264 23.38 7.81 0.70
CA LYS A 264 24.69 7.12 0.67
C LYS A 264 24.55 5.60 0.57
N TYR A 265 23.59 5.02 1.30
CA TYR A 265 23.36 3.58 1.34
C TYR A 265 22.59 3.11 0.10
N ALA A 266 21.67 3.94 -0.41
CA ALA A 266 20.98 3.69 -1.67
C ALA A 266 21.98 3.64 -2.83
N ARG A 267 22.93 4.58 -2.87
CA ARG A 267 24.02 4.60 -3.85
C ARG A 267 24.90 3.36 -3.74
N GLU A 268 25.33 3.00 -2.54
CA GLU A 268 26.14 1.80 -2.29
C GLU A 268 25.43 0.52 -2.79
N ALA A 269 24.15 0.35 -2.43
CA ALA A 269 23.35 -0.79 -2.89
C ALA A 269 23.19 -0.77 -4.42
N ALA A 270 22.96 0.40 -5.02
CA ALA A 270 22.80 0.55 -6.46
C ALA A 270 24.09 0.22 -7.23
N GLU A 271 25.24 0.69 -6.75
CA GLU A 271 26.55 0.38 -7.31
C GLU A 271 26.85 -1.12 -7.23
N PHE A 272 26.55 -1.75 -6.07
CA PHE A 272 26.76 -3.17 -5.87
C PHE A 272 25.95 -4.05 -6.84
N ILE A 273 24.68 -3.71 -7.07
CA ILE A 273 23.80 -4.46 -7.98
C ILE A 273 23.88 -4.01 -9.45
N GLY A 274 24.71 -2.99 -9.75
CA GLY A 274 24.88 -2.43 -11.08
C GLY A 274 23.66 -1.68 -11.63
N ALA A 275 22.83 -1.07 -10.77
CA ALA A 275 21.61 -0.36 -11.16
C ALA A 275 21.86 1.01 -11.80
N ASP A 276 20.84 1.51 -12.52
CA ASP A 276 20.78 2.88 -13.04
C ASP A 276 20.11 3.77 -12.01
N HIS A 277 20.94 4.39 -11.17
CA HIS A 277 20.47 5.06 -9.96
C HIS A 277 20.18 6.54 -10.18
N THR A 278 19.03 6.99 -9.70
CA THR A 278 18.65 8.40 -9.65
C THR A 278 18.35 8.83 -8.22
N GLU A 279 19.05 9.86 -7.76
CA GLU A 279 18.78 10.50 -6.48
C GLU A 279 17.91 11.74 -6.69
N VAL A 280 16.82 11.82 -5.92
CA VAL A 280 15.93 12.97 -5.85
C VAL A 280 16.24 13.73 -4.57
N TYR A 281 16.31 15.05 -4.66
CA TYR A 281 16.54 15.93 -3.52
C TYR A 281 15.29 16.74 -3.26
N MET A 282 14.98 16.97 -1.98
CA MET A 282 13.88 17.82 -1.53
C MET A 282 14.37 18.86 -0.53
N THR A 283 13.79 20.05 -0.60
CA THR A 283 14.07 21.17 0.32
C THR A 283 12.97 21.30 1.37
N ARG A 284 13.25 21.97 2.50
CA ARG A 284 12.23 22.37 3.50
C ARG A 284 11.00 23.00 2.85
N LYS A 285 11.22 23.89 1.89
CA LYS A 285 10.14 24.60 1.19
C LYS A 285 9.22 23.64 0.43
N GLU A 286 9.79 22.66 -0.26
CA GLU A 286 9.03 21.65 -1.01
C GLU A 286 8.28 20.69 -0.07
N VAL A 287 8.91 20.29 1.04
CA VAL A 287 8.28 19.48 2.09
C VAL A 287 7.03 20.18 2.64
N LEU A 288 7.15 21.45 3.05
CA LEU A 288 6.03 22.21 3.60
C LEU A 288 4.94 22.50 2.55
N ALA A 289 5.33 22.76 1.30
CA ALA A 289 4.38 22.98 0.20
C ALA A 289 3.62 21.70 -0.19
N ALA A 290 4.25 20.52 -0.06
CA ALA A 290 3.63 19.24 -0.37
C ALA A 290 2.61 18.81 0.70
N LEU A 291 2.75 19.29 1.95
CA LEU A 291 1.98 18.78 3.09
C LEU A 291 0.44 18.80 2.87
N PRO A 292 -0.21 19.89 2.43
CA PRO A 292 -1.66 19.87 2.19
C PRO A 292 -2.07 18.92 1.07
N VAL A 293 -1.24 18.83 0.02
CA VAL A 293 -1.49 17.96 -1.14
C VAL A 293 -1.40 16.49 -0.73
N VAL A 294 -0.40 16.14 0.08
CA VAL A 294 -0.17 14.78 0.57
C VAL A 294 -1.30 14.35 1.51
N ILE A 295 -1.71 15.20 2.45
CA ILE A 295 -2.83 14.88 3.36
C ILE A 295 -4.14 14.69 2.57
N ALA A 296 -4.41 15.56 1.61
CA ALA A 296 -5.56 15.43 0.72
C ALA A 296 -5.48 14.18 -0.17
N ALA A 297 -4.28 13.78 -0.59
CA ALA A 297 -4.08 12.58 -1.39
C ALA A 297 -4.33 11.31 -0.58
N LEU A 298 -3.77 11.23 0.63
CA LEU A 298 -3.85 10.09 1.53
C LEU A 298 -5.25 9.88 2.09
N GLY A 299 -5.93 10.96 2.49
CA GLY A 299 -7.14 10.88 3.29
C GLY A 299 -6.89 10.31 4.68
N THR A 300 -5.82 10.77 5.34
CA THR A 300 -5.47 10.43 6.72
C THR A 300 -5.00 11.66 7.50
N TRP A 301 -5.12 11.58 8.82
CA TRP A 301 -4.58 12.54 9.79
C TRP A 301 -3.44 11.93 10.63
N ASP A 302 -3.01 10.71 10.32
CA ASP A 302 -1.96 10.00 11.04
C ASP A 302 -0.56 10.60 10.81
N ILE A 303 0.15 10.88 11.91
CA ILE A 303 1.46 11.56 11.91
C ILE A 303 2.51 10.75 11.13
N THR A 304 2.65 9.46 11.44
CA THR A 304 3.69 8.59 10.86
C THR A 304 3.49 8.44 9.36
N THR A 305 2.25 8.16 8.97
CA THR A 305 1.87 8.00 7.56
C THR A 305 2.15 9.29 6.79
N ILE A 306 1.75 10.46 7.30
CA ILE A 306 1.97 11.76 6.63
C ILE A 306 3.46 12.07 6.49
N ARG A 307 4.23 11.98 7.59
CA ARG A 307 5.68 12.23 7.57
C ARG A 307 6.39 11.36 6.53
N ALA A 308 6.12 10.05 6.52
CA ALA A 308 6.74 9.14 5.57
C ALA A 308 6.25 9.36 4.12
N SER A 309 5.02 9.84 3.95
CA SER A 309 4.42 10.04 2.62
C SER A 309 4.97 11.24 1.88
N VAL A 310 5.42 12.30 2.55
CA VAL A 310 5.87 13.51 1.84
C VAL A 310 7.09 13.22 0.97
N GLY A 311 8.11 12.53 1.50
CA GLY A 311 9.26 12.11 0.70
C GLY A 311 8.88 11.15 -0.42
N MET A 312 8.05 10.13 -0.13
CA MET A 312 7.59 9.19 -1.13
C MET A 312 6.81 9.87 -2.26
N TYR A 313 5.91 10.80 -1.94
CA TYR A 313 5.13 11.58 -2.90
C TYR A 313 6.04 12.42 -3.81
N LEU A 314 7.01 13.15 -3.24
CA LEU A 314 7.94 13.97 -4.01
C LEU A 314 8.84 13.12 -4.93
N CYS A 315 9.27 11.94 -4.46
CA CYS A 315 10.02 10.98 -5.27
C CYS A 315 9.18 10.47 -6.44
N CYS A 316 7.94 10.03 -6.18
CA CYS A 316 7.03 9.53 -7.21
C CYS A 316 6.65 10.62 -8.22
N LYS A 317 6.46 11.85 -7.76
CA LYS A 317 6.24 13.01 -8.62
C LYS A 317 7.43 13.24 -9.55
N ALA A 318 8.66 13.22 -9.03
CA ALA A 318 9.86 13.36 -9.84
C ALA A 318 10.03 12.22 -10.87
N ILE A 319 9.71 10.98 -10.48
CA ILE A 319 9.72 9.81 -11.39
C ILE A 319 8.72 10.01 -12.53
N HIS A 320 7.48 10.39 -12.19
CA HIS A 320 6.43 10.64 -13.18
C HIS A 320 6.79 11.77 -14.16
N GLU A 321 7.33 12.88 -13.65
CA GLU A 321 7.64 14.05 -14.47
C GLU A 321 8.88 13.89 -15.35
N LYS A 322 9.82 13.01 -14.97
CA LYS A 322 11.16 12.94 -15.59
C LYS A 322 11.45 11.62 -16.30
N THR A 323 10.57 10.63 -16.21
CA THR A 323 10.82 9.28 -16.75
C THR A 323 9.58 8.69 -17.41
N ASP A 324 9.75 7.56 -18.10
CA ASP A 324 8.67 6.74 -18.69
C ASP A 324 8.25 5.58 -17.77
N ILE A 325 8.73 5.54 -16.53
CA ILE A 325 8.37 4.50 -15.55
C ILE A 325 6.86 4.53 -15.30
N ARG A 326 6.27 3.34 -15.18
CA ARG A 326 4.84 3.17 -14.90
C ARG A 326 4.56 2.25 -13.71
N VAL A 327 5.48 1.33 -13.42
CA VAL A 327 5.37 0.38 -12.31
C VAL A 327 6.58 0.53 -11.39
N LEU A 328 6.32 0.63 -10.09
CA LEU A 328 7.32 0.72 -9.04
C LEU A 328 7.21 -0.47 -8.09
N LEU A 329 8.32 -1.19 -7.92
CA LEU A 329 8.45 -2.18 -6.85
C LEU A 329 9.01 -1.51 -5.59
N THR A 330 8.48 -1.90 -4.42
CA THR A 330 8.85 -1.34 -3.11
C THR A 330 9.10 -2.44 -2.07
N GLY A 331 9.74 -2.09 -0.95
CA GLY A 331 10.03 -3.00 0.17
C GLY A 331 9.01 -2.98 1.32
N GLU A 332 7.82 -2.42 1.09
CA GLU A 332 6.75 -2.31 2.11
C GLU A 332 6.28 -3.69 2.57
N ILE A 333 5.59 -3.78 3.73
CA ILE A 333 5.06 -5.02 4.34
C ILE A 333 6.13 -5.87 5.06
N SER A 334 7.43 -5.66 4.79
CA SER A 334 8.48 -6.39 5.49
C SER A 334 8.49 -6.15 7.02
N ASP A 335 8.14 -4.94 7.45
CA ASP A 335 8.25 -4.54 8.86
C ASP A 335 7.15 -5.16 9.72
N GLU A 336 5.96 -5.23 9.16
CA GLU A 336 4.76 -5.83 9.73
C GLU A 336 4.98 -7.34 9.98
N LEU A 337 5.80 -7.98 9.16
CA LEU A 337 6.10 -9.41 9.23
C LEU A 337 7.33 -9.77 10.09
N PHE A 338 8.38 -8.94 10.03
CA PHE A 338 9.69 -9.24 10.64
C PHE A 338 10.11 -8.28 11.74
N GLY A 339 9.31 -7.24 12.02
CA GLY A 339 9.47 -6.36 13.17
C GLY A 339 9.85 -4.91 12.84
N TYR A 340 9.36 -4.02 13.69
CA TYR A 340 9.80 -2.63 13.80
C TYR A 340 10.89 -2.49 14.86
N LYS A 341 11.45 -1.29 15.01
CA LYS A 341 12.45 -1.07 16.07
C LYS A 341 11.88 -1.28 17.47
N TYR A 342 10.60 -0.93 17.68
CA TYR A 342 9.93 -1.15 18.97
C TYR A 342 9.60 -2.62 19.23
N THR A 343 9.63 -3.49 18.22
CA THR A 343 9.37 -4.93 18.43
C THR A 343 10.50 -5.64 19.16
N ASP A 344 11.66 -5.00 19.29
CA ASP A 344 12.73 -5.45 20.17
C ASP A 344 12.34 -5.42 21.66
N PHE A 345 11.34 -4.60 22.02
CA PHE A 345 10.76 -4.54 23.38
C PHE A 345 9.59 -5.52 23.58
N ALA A 346 9.30 -6.38 22.60
CA ALA A 346 8.22 -7.36 22.75
C ALA A 346 8.51 -8.28 23.96
N PRO A 347 7.60 -8.39 24.96
CA PRO A 347 7.87 -9.11 26.20
C PRO A 347 7.92 -10.64 26.02
N SER A 348 7.45 -11.15 24.88
CA SER A 348 7.51 -12.56 24.51
C SER A 348 7.32 -12.74 23.00
N ALA A 349 7.69 -13.92 22.49
CA ALA A 349 7.37 -14.34 21.12
C ALA A 349 5.87 -14.23 20.80
N GLY A 350 5.00 -14.61 21.74
CA GLY A 350 3.56 -14.48 21.58
C GLY A 350 3.11 -13.02 21.41
N ALA A 351 3.69 -12.09 22.17
CA ALA A 351 3.40 -10.67 22.04
C ALA A 351 3.89 -10.11 20.69
N PHE A 352 5.08 -10.51 20.22
CA PHE A 352 5.57 -10.17 18.88
C PHE A 352 4.61 -10.63 17.79
N GLN A 353 4.11 -11.86 17.88
CA GLN A 353 3.17 -12.40 16.89
C GLN A 353 1.84 -11.67 16.88
N GLN A 354 1.28 -11.32 18.04
CA GLN A 354 0.04 -10.55 18.13
C GLN A 354 0.20 -9.14 17.55
N GLU A 355 1.35 -8.51 17.78
CA GLU A 355 1.66 -7.22 17.18
C GLU A 355 1.82 -7.34 15.66
N SER A 356 2.54 -8.35 15.17
CA SER A 356 2.67 -8.61 13.72
C SER A 356 1.30 -8.81 13.07
N LYS A 357 0.44 -9.65 13.66
CA LYS A 357 -0.95 -9.83 13.21
C LYS A 357 -1.71 -8.52 13.15
N LYS A 358 -1.68 -7.72 14.22
CA LYS A 358 -2.34 -6.41 14.26
C LYS A 358 -1.84 -5.51 13.13
N ARG A 359 -0.53 -5.44 12.90
CA ARG A 359 0.07 -4.55 11.90
C ARG A 359 -0.26 -4.99 10.48
N VAL A 360 -0.30 -6.30 10.22
CA VAL A 360 -0.77 -6.82 8.93
C VAL A 360 -2.26 -6.57 8.72
N ASP A 361 -3.10 -6.71 9.76
CA ASP A 361 -4.54 -6.42 9.65
C ASP A 361 -4.83 -4.92 9.42
N GLU A 362 -3.94 -4.04 9.86
CA GLU A 362 -4.13 -2.57 9.82
C GLU A 362 -3.34 -1.86 8.71
N LEU A 363 -2.41 -2.53 8.01
CA LEU A 363 -1.51 -1.91 7.01
C LEU A 363 -2.25 -1.10 5.94
N HIS A 364 -3.49 -1.48 5.63
CA HIS A 364 -4.31 -0.81 4.63
C HIS A 364 -4.75 0.61 5.05
N MET A 365 -4.52 1.00 6.31
CA MET A 365 -4.76 2.34 6.85
C MET A 365 -3.46 3.14 7.03
N TYR A 366 -2.29 2.50 6.91
CA TYR A 366 -0.98 3.08 7.22
C TYR A 366 0.01 2.88 6.07
N ASP A 367 0.91 1.90 6.18
CA ASP A 367 2.05 1.71 5.27
C ASP A 367 1.64 1.44 3.82
N VAL A 368 0.63 0.60 3.59
CA VAL A 368 0.16 0.36 2.22
C VAL A 368 -0.78 1.45 1.74
N LEU A 369 -1.43 2.18 2.65
CA LEU A 369 -2.12 3.42 2.27
C LEU A 369 -1.13 4.43 1.68
N ARG A 370 0.00 4.71 2.34
CA ARG A 370 1.00 5.64 1.79
C ARG A 370 1.60 5.15 0.48
N ALA A 371 1.94 3.86 0.41
CA ALA A 371 2.51 3.27 -0.79
C ALA A 371 1.56 3.40 -1.99
N ASP A 372 0.29 3.02 -1.83
CA ASP A 372 -0.69 3.19 -2.90
C ASP A 372 -0.86 4.66 -3.27
N ARG A 373 -1.16 5.53 -2.30
CA ARG A 373 -1.62 6.90 -2.58
C ARG A 373 -0.52 7.78 -3.17
N CYS A 374 0.70 7.70 -2.64
CA CYS A 374 1.82 8.50 -3.12
C CYS A 374 2.25 8.11 -4.53
N ILE A 375 2.19 6.81 -4.85
CA ILE A 375 2.56 6.28 -6.16
C ILE A 375 1.43 6.54 -7.17
N SER A 376 0.20 6.17 -6.83
CA SER A 376 -0.94 6.27 -7.75
C SER A 376 -1.36 7.70 -8.09
N VAL A 377 -1.29 8.65 -7.15
CA VAL A 377 -1.64 10.05 -7.45
C VAL A 377 -0.72 10.66 -8.51
N ASN A 378 0.46 10.08 -8.70
CA ASN A 378 1.43 10.43 -9.74
C ASN A 378 1.37 9.49 -10.95
N SER A 379 0.22 8.86 -11.21
CA SER A 379 0.00 7.99 -12.37
C SER A 379 0.98 6.81 -12.50
N LEU A 380 1.37 6.23 -11.36
CA LEU A 380 2.22 5.05 -11.29
C LEU A 380 1.48 3.90 -10.60
N GLU A 381 1.98 2.68 -10.72
CA GLU A 381 1.53 1.50 -9.99
C GLU A 381 2.56 1.05 -8.96
N ALA A 382 2.10 0.69 -7.76
CA ALA A 382 2.92 0.09 -6.72
C ALA A 382 2.79 -1.43 -6.74
N ARG A 383 3.90 -2.15 -6.59
CA ARG A 383 3.92 -3.61 -6.36
C ARG A 383 4.77 -3.92 -5.13
N VAL A 384 4.25 -4.77 -4.25
CA VAL A 384 4.81 -5.01 -2.90
C VAL A 384 5.14 -6.49 -2.70
N PRO A 385 6.34 -6.99 -3.08
CA PRO A 385 6.68 -8.41 -3.00
C PRO A 385 6.54 -9.05 -1.62
N PHE A 386 6.82 -8.33 -0.53
CA PHE A 386 6.58 -8.84 0.82
C PHE A 386 5.09 -9.02 1.16
N GLY A 387 4.19 -8.48 0.33
CA GLY A 387 2.75 -8.70 0.38
C GLY A 387 2.25 -9.86 -0.46
N ASP A 388 3.12 -10.75 -0.94
CA ASP A 388 2.69 -11.98 -1.62
C ASP A 388 1.92 -12.89 -0.67
N LEU A 389 0.79 -13.45 -1.14
CA LEU A 389 -0.10 -14.23 -0.28
C LEU A 389 0.60 -15.47 0.29
N ASP A 390 1.39 -16.19 -0.52
CA ASP A 390 2.13 -17.38 -0.08
C ASP A 390 3.28 -16.99 0.85
N PHE A 391 3.96 -15.87 0.58
CA PHE A 391 5.00 -15.35 1.47
C PHE A 391 4.45 -14.94 2.84
N VAL A 392 3.39 -14.13 2.87
CA VAL A 392 2.74 -13.66 4.12
C VAL A 392 2.21 -14.83 4.92
N GLN A 393 1.47 -15.76 4.30
CA GLN A 393 0.95 -16.94 4.98
C GLN A 393 2.07 -17.76 5.62
N TYR A 394 3.16 -18.00 4.87
CA TYR A 394 4.29 -18.76 5.39
C TYR A 394 4.97 -18.05 6.56
N VAL A 395 5.32 -16.77 6.41
CA VAL A 395 6.00 -16.01 7.46
C VAL A 395 5.13 -15.89 8.70
N MET A 396 3.82 -15.66 8.55
CA MET A 396 2.90 -15.62 9.70
C MET A 396 2.89 -16.96 10.44
N ALA A 397 2.94 -18.09 9.74
CA ALA A 397 2.97 -19.44 10.31
C ALA A 397 4.32 -19.87 10.90
N VAL A 398 5.42 -19.13 10.71
CA VAL A 398 6.71 -19.43 11.38
C VAL A 398 6.55 -19.31 12.89
N ASP A 399 7.16 -20.25 13.65
CA ASP A 399 7.24 -20.17 15.12
C ASP A 399 7.76 -18.78 15.54
N PRO A 400 6.98 -18.00 16.31
CA PRO A 400 7.37 -16.65 16.66
C PRO A 400 8.65 -16.60 17.51
N ALA A 401 9.04 -17.69 18.19
CA ALA A 401 10.32 -17.74 18.90
C ALA A 401 11.51 -17.55 17.94
N LEU A 402 11.41 -18.06 16.70
CA LEU A 402 12.44 -17.91 15.68
C LEU A 402 12.50 -16.48 15.11
N LYS A 403 11.43 -15.68 15.25
CA LYS A 403 11.37 -14.30 14.75
C LYS A 403 12.05 -13.30 15.67
N MET A 404 12.24 -13.66 16.94
CA MET A 404 12.81 -12.77 17.96
C MET A 404 14.21 -12.29 17.56
N ASN A 405 14.49 -11.02 17.84
CA ASN A 405 15.74 -10.38 17.46
C ASN A 405 16.93 -10.96 18.25
N THR A 406 17.69 -11.84 17.60
CA THR A 406 18.86 -12.51 18.21
C THR A 406 20.18 -11.78 17.93
N TYR A 407 20.27 -11.00 16.86
CA TYR A 407 21.49 -10.28 16.47
C TYR A 407 21.59 -8.85 17.02
N GLY A 408 20.54 -8.32 17.65
CA GLY A 408 20.48 -6.91 18.04
C GLY A 408 20.35 -5.95 16.85
N MET A 409 19.95 -6.46 15.67
CA MET A 409 19.90 -5.72 14.40
C MET A 409 18.49 -5.63 13.79
N GLY A 410 17.50 -6.28 14.42
CA GLY A 410 16.15 -6.44 13.90
C GLY A 410 16.10 -7.37 12.69
N LYS A 411 14.91 -7.91 12.38
CA LYS A 411 14.67 -8.75 11.20
C LYS A 411 15.63 -9.94 11.05
N TYR A 412 15.93 -10.59 12.16
CA TYR A 412 16.88 -11.71 12.25
C TYR A 412 16.69 -12.74 11.14
N LEU A 413 15.47 -13.28 10.99
CA LEU A 413 15.16 -14.31 9.99
C LEU A 413 15.40 -13.85 8.55
N LEU A 414 15.05 -12.60 8.23
CA LEU A 414 15.21 -12.08 6.88
C LEU A 414 16.69 -11.91 6.53
N ARG A 415 17.51 -11.40 7.45
CA ARG A 415 18.96 -11.27 7.24
C ARG A 415 19.60 -12.65 7.07
N HIS A 416 19.29 -13.58 7.97
CA HIS A 416 19.83 -14.93 7.94
C HIS A 416 19.41 -15.70 6.67
N ALA A 417 18.20 -15.46 6.16
CA ALA A 417 17.72 -16.06 4.91
C ALA A 417 18.55 -15.67 3.68
N PHE A 418 19.22 -14.52 3.69
CA PHE A 418 19.94 -13.99 2.52
C PHE A 418 21.46 -13.81 2.73
N GLU A 419 21.98 -14.08 3.93
CA GLU A 419 23.40 -13.86 4.25
C GLU A 419 24.37 -14.66 3.37
N LYS A 420 23.96 -15.85 2.91
CA LYS A 420 24.78 -16.75 2.11
C LYS A 420 24.78 -16.40 0.62
N ASP A 421 23.80 -15.62 0.15
CA ASP A 421 23.65 -15.33 -1.29
C ASP A 421 24.58 -14.24 -1.79
N ARG A 422 25.05 -13.36 -0.90
CA ARG A 422 25.84 -12.16 -1.25
C ARG A 422 25.12 -11.27 -2.28
N LEU A 423 23.78 -11.18 -2.19
CA LEU A 423 22.97 -10.28 -3.02
C LEU A 423 23.15 -8.80 -2.64
N LEU A 424 23.62 -8.54 -1.42
CA LEU A 424 23.86 -7.22 -0.86
C LEU A 424 25.26 -7.15 -0.27
N PRO A 425 25.89 -5.95 -0.20
CA PRO A 425 27.10 -5.78 0.59
C PRO A 425 26.78 -5.90 2.09
N ASP A 426 27.75 -6.38 2.88
CA ASP A 426 27.58 -6.61 4.32
C ASP A 426 27.17 -5.34 5.09
N SER A 427 27.64 -4.18 4.64
CA SER A 427 27.27 -2.85 5.14
C SER A 427 25.76 -2.56 5.07
N ILE A 428 25.05 -3.13 4.09
CA ILE A 428 23.60 -3.00 3.93
C ILE A 428 22.87 -4.16 4.59
N LEU A 429 23.34 -5.40 4.36
CA LEU A 429 22.74 -6.61 4.95
C LEU A 429 22.74 -6.56 6.48
N TRP A 430 23.75 -5.93 7.09
CA TRP A 430 23.90 -5.76 8.53
C TRP A 430 23.76 -4.29 8.95
N ARG A 431 23.01 -3.48 8.20
CA ARG A 431 22.67 -2.10 8.61
C ARG A 431 21.58 -2.11 9.68
N GLN A 432 21.73 -1.30 10.74
CA GLN A 432 20.65 -1.06 11.71
C GLN A 432 19.48 -0.31 11.07
N LYS A 433 18.28 -0.55 11.59
CA LYS A 433 17.05 0.05 11.07
C LYS A 433 16.96 1.55 11.41
N ALA A 434 16.69 2.35 10.38
CA ALA A 434 16.25 3.74 10.47
C ALA A 434 14.80 3.85 9.97
N ALA A 435 13.98 4.69 10.61
CA ALA A 435 12.62 4.95 10.14
C ALA A 435 12.68 5.82 8.87
N PHE A 436 11.80 5.59 7.89
CA PHE A 436 11.88 6.28 6.59
C PHE A 436 11.92 7.81 6.73
N SER A 437 11.06 8.39 7.57
CA SER A 437 11.00 9.85 7.79
C SER A 437 12.24 10.44 8.48
N ASP A 438 13.01 9.63 9.17
CA ASP A 438 14.32 10.01 9.72
C ASP A 438 15.44 9.81 8.69
N ALA A 439 15.32 8.74 7.91
CA ALA A 439 16.35 8.26 7.01
C ALA A 439 16.46 9.12 5.73
N VAL A 440 15.34 9.73 5.29
CA VAL A 440 15.35 10.78 4.27
C VAL A 440 16.06 12.06 4.71
N GLY A 441 16.23 12.28 6.02
CA GLY A 441 16.89 13.44 6.62
C GLY A 441 16.19 13.85 7.92
N HIS A 442 16.92 13.96 9.03
CA HIS A 442 16.35 14.28 10.35
C HIS A 442 15.64 15.63 10.35
N SER A 443 16.23 16.58 9.61
CA SER A 443 15.71 17.94 9.42
C SER A 443 14.26 17.96 8.94
N MET A 444 13.82 17.00 8.14
CA MET A 444 12.45 16.97 7.60
C MET A 444 11.38 16.96 8.70
N VAL A 445 11.55 16.10 9.70
CA VAL A 445 10.55 16.00 10.79
C VAL A 445 10.68 17.16 11.75
N ASP A 446 11.90 17.65 11.99
CA ASP A 446 12.11 18.83 12.82
C ASP A 446 11.51 20.07 12.14
N ASP A 447 11.59 20.18 10.82
CA ASP A 447 10.96 21.21 10.01
C ASP A 447 9.43 21.17 10.10
N LEU A 448 8.84 19.98 10.02
CA LEU A 448 7.39 19.79 10.16
C LEU A 448 6.89 20.16 11.56
N LYS A 449 7.62 19.77 12.60
CA LYS A 449 7.33 20.14 13.99
C LYS A 449 7.46 21.65 14.19
N ALA A 450 8.58 22.24 13.75
CA ALA A 450 8.81 23.68 13.84
C ALA A 450 7.71 24.48 13.12
N TYR A 451 7.30 24.02 11.93
CA TYR A 451 6.19 24.65 11.21
C TYR A 451 4.87 24.57 11.98
N ALA A 452 4.59 23.46 12.68
CA ALA A 452 3.41 23.37 13.54
C ALA A 452 3.50 24.30 14.76
N GLU A 453 4.68 24.46 15.37
CA GLU A 453 4.93 25.41 16.45
C GLU A 453 4.71 26.86 16.00
N GLU A 454 5.09 27.21 14.76
CA GLU A 454 4.84 28.53 14.17
C GLU A 454 3.33 28.80 13.94
N LYS A 455 2.50 27.75 13.82
CA LYS A 455 1.07 27.88 13.50
C LYS A 455 0.17 28.04 14.72
N TYR A 456 0.58 27.54 15.89
CA TYR A 456 -0.28 27.53 17.07
C TYR A 456 0.49 27.93 18.32
N THR A 457 -0.08 28.87 19.07
CA THR A 457 0.27 29.05 20.47
C THR A 457 -0.26 27.87 21.32
N ASP A 458 0.30 27.66 22.51
CA ASP A 458 -0.15 26.56 23.41
C ASP A 458 -1.63 26.70 23.80
N SER A 459 -2.09 27.93 24.01
CA SER A 459 -3.48 28.25 24.33
C SER A 459 -4.43 27.92 23.17
N GLU A 460 -4.02 28.25 21.93
CA GLU A 460 -4.79 27.90 20.73
C GLU A 460 -4.84 26.40 20.51
N PHE A 461 -3.71 25.70 20.68
CA PHE A 461 -3.66 24.25 20.58
C PHE A 461 -4.63 23.58 21.56
N GLU A 462 -4.58 23.94 22.84
CA GLU A 462 -5.46 23.39 23.88
C GLU A 462 -6.94 23.72 23.65
N THR A 463 -7.23 24.88 23.07
CA THR A 463 -8.61 25.26 22.74
C THR A 463 -9.13 24.50 21.51
N ARG A 464 -8.33 24.42 20.45
CA ARG A 464 -8.74 23.82 19.17
C ARG A 464 -8.81 22.30 19.22
N ARG A 465 -7.86 21.64 19.89
CA ARG A 465 -7.85 20.16 19.99
C ARG A 465 -9.12 19.60 20.64
N LYS A 466 -9.76 20.36 21.53
CA LYS A 466 -11.02 19.98 22.22
C LYS A 466 -12.23 19.91 21.28
N GLN A 467 -12.14 20.43 20.06
CA GLN A 467 -13.21 20.34 19.07
C GLN A 467 -13.33 18.93 18.46
N TYR A 468 -12.28 18.10 18.60
CA TYR A 468 -12.24 16.76 18.05
C TYR A 468 -12.54 15.72 19.14
N ASP A 469 -13.66 15.02 18.98
CA ASP A 469 -14.16 14.01 19.93
C ASP A 469 -13.55 12.61 19.70
N TYR A 470 -12.95 12.40 18.53
CA TYR A 470 -12.38 11.12 18.10
C TYR A 470 -10.90 11.25 17.79
N CYS A 471 -10.09 10.43 18.46
CA CYS A 471 -8.63 10.47 18.40
C CYS A 471 -8.13 11.93 18.44
N PRO A 472 -8.42 12.67 19.54
CA PRO A 472 -8.09 14.08 19.62
C PRO A 472 -6.59 14.28 19.39
N PRO A 473 -6.18 15.28 18.59
CA PRO A 473 -4.79 15.66 18.46
C PRO A 473 -4.10 15.81 19.82
N PHE A 474 -2.88 15.30 19.94
CA PHE A 474 -2.08 15.34 21.19
C PHE A 474 -0.76 16.12 21.05
N THR A 475 -0.42 16.57 19.84
CA THR A 475 0.65 17.53 19.54
C THR A 475 0.15 18.61 18.57
N LYS A 476 0.82 19.77 18.51
CA LYS A 476 0.50 20.82 17.51
C LYS A 476 0.60 20.31 16.07
N GLU A 477 1.55 19.42 15.79
CA GLU A 477 1.68 18.74 14.50
C GLU A 477 0.45 17.88 14.18
N SER A 478 0.01 17.05 15.12
CA SER A 478 -1.21 16.25 14.91
C SER A 478 -2.46 17.12 14.74
N LEU A 479 -2.49 18.31 15.37
CA LEU A 479 -3.59 19.28 15.18
C LEU A 479 -3.54 19.89 13.78
N LEU A 480 -2.36 20.30 13.31
CA LEU A 480 -2.15 20.80 11.95
C LEU A 480 -2.67 19.79 10.92
N TYR A 481 -2.26 18.53 11.06
CA TYR A 481 -2.66 17.47 10.14
C TYR A 481 -4.16 17.19 10.20
N ARG A 482 -4.74 17.19 11.40
CA ARG A 482 -6.18 17.02 11.58
C ARG A 482 -6.98 18.16 10.95
N GLU A 483 -6.57 19.41 11.14
CA GLU A 483 -7.25 20.56 10.53
C GLU A 483 -7.20 20.52 9.00
N ILE A 484 -6.06 20.16 8.40
CA ILE A 484 -5.94 19.99 6.94
C ILE A 484 -6.82 18.82 6.45
N PHE A 485 -6.83 17.70 7.17
CA PHE A 485 -7.66 16.55 6.86
C PHE A 485 -9.15 16.93 6.84
N GLU A 486 -9.66 17.65 7.85
CA GLU A 486 -11.08 18.02 7.94
C GLU A 486 -11.51 19.02 6.86
N GLN A 487 -10.58 19.79 6.28
CA GLN A 487 -10.86 20.63 5.09
C GLN A 487 -11.16 19.77 3.85
N CYS A 488 -10.50 18.61 3.73
CA CYS A 488 -10.61 17.73 2.57
C CYS A 488 -11.66 16.62 2.77
N TYR A 489 -11.86 16.19 4.01
CA TYR A 489 -12.65 15.02 4.42
C TYR A 489 -13.54 15.34 5.63
N PRO A 490 -14.41 16.36 5.56
CA PRO A 490 -15.16 16.85 6.71
C PRO A 490 -16.01 15.74 7.36
N GLY A 491 -15.78 15.50 8.64
CA GLY A 491 -16.53 14.52 9.45
C GLY A 491 -16.18 13.05 9.15
N GLN A 492 -15.10 12.78 8.41
CA GLN A 492 -14.73 11.42 8.01
C GLN A 492 -13.54 10.87 8.81
N ALA A 493 -13.17 11.47 9.94
CA ALA A 493 -12.02 11.05 10.73
C ALA A 493 -12.07 9.59 11.19
N ARG A 494 -13.27 9.03 11.35
CA ARG A 494 -13.53 7.63 11.74
C ARG A 494 -13.20 6.60 10.66
N MET A 495 -12.77 7.03 9.47
CA MET A 495 -12.18 6.15 8.46
C MET A 495 -10.86 5.53 8.92
N ILE A 496 -10.14 6.23 9.82
CA ILE A 496 -8.88 5.77 10.40
C ILE A 496 -9.15 5.31 11.84
N ARG A 497 -8.60 4.17 12.21
CA ARG A 497 -8.85 3.54 13.53
C ARG A 497 -8.25 4.35 14.67
N ASP A 498 -6.97 4.70 14.56
CA ASP A 498 -6.23 5.45 15.57
C ASP A 498 -4.93 6.00 14.95
N PHE A 499 -4.15 6.76 15.71
CA PHE A 499 -2.76 7.07 15.35
C PHE A 499 -1.92 5.79 15.33
N TRP A 500 -1.06 5.66 14.32
CA TRP A 500 -0.03 4.63 14.33
C TRP A 500 0.99 4.98 15.43
N MET A 501 1.06 4.13 16.45
CA MET A 501 1.99 4.27 17.57
C MET A 501 2.69 2.93 17.85
N PRO A 502 3.94 2.96 18.36
CA PRO A 502 4.52 1.84 19.09
C PRO A 502 3.56 1.30 20.16
N ASN A 503 3.71 0.03 20.53
CA ASN A 503 2.83 -0.55 21.54
C ASN A 503 3.14 0.05 22.93
N ARG A 504 2.35 1.04 23.34
CA ARG A 504 2.52 1.78 24.60
C ARG A 504 2.50 0.89 25.85
N SER A 505 1.97 -0.34 25.76
CA SER A 505 1.97 -1.27 26.90
C SER A 505 3.32 -1.95 27.13
N TRP A 506 4.26 -1.85 26.19
CA TRP A 506 5.58 -2.44 26.30
C TRP A 506 6.57 -1.47 26.93
N GLU A 507 7.51 -2.03 27.70
CA GLU A 507 8.53 -1.25 28.39
C GLU A 507 9.35 -0.41 27.38
N GLY A 508 9.52 0.88 27.68
CA GLY A 508 10.24 1.81 26.80
C GLY A 508 9.48 2.29 25.56
N CYS A 509 8.19 1.94 25.41
CA CYS A 509 7.38 2.29 24.23
C CYS A 509 6.22 3.28 24.51
N ASP A 510 6.01 3.72 25.76
CA ASP A 510 5.01 4.75 26.08
C ASP A 510 5.58 6.14 25.76
N VAL A 511 5.37 6.58 24.52
CA VAL A 511 5.90 7.82 23.97
C VAL A 511 4.81 8.58 23.22
N ASP A 512 4.98 9.90 23.13
CA ASP A 512 4.08 10.80 22.39
C ASP A 512 4.65 11.27 21.04
N ASP A 513 5.72 10.64 20.57
CA ASP A 513 6.14 10.71 19.17
C ASP A 513 6.14 9.29 18.60
N PRO A 514 5.45 9.03 17.48
CA PRO A 514 5.43 7.69 16.91
C PRO A 514 6.74 7.28 16.23
N SER A 515 7.69 8.20 16.02
CA SER A 515 8.98 7.86 15.42
C SER A 515 9.80 6.96 16.33
N ALA A 516 10.52 6.01 15.72
CA ALA A 516 11.50 5.20 16.42
C ALA A 516 12.61 6.03 17.09
N ARG A 517 12.82 7.31 16.69
CA ARG A 517 13.86 8.19 17.20
C ARG A 517 13.78 8.47 18.71
N VAL A 518 12.59 8.35 19.30
CA VAL A 518 12.38 8.59 20.74
C VAL A 518 12.48 7.31 21.57
N LEU A 519 12.71 6.16 20.93
CA LEU A 519 12.90 4.89 21.63
C LEU A 519 14.34 4.78 22.15
N SER A 520 14.49 4.19 23.33
CA SER A 520 15.79 4.05 23.99
C SER A 520 16.79 3.17 23.21
N ASN A 521 16.30 2.28 22.35
CA ASN A 521 17.13 1.44 21.49
C ASN A 521 17.43 2.08 20.12
N TYR A 522 17.18 3.38 19.93
CA TYR A 522 17.49 4.08 18.69
C TYR A 522 19.01 4.14 18.43
N GLY A 523 19.53 3.12 17.74
CA GLY A 523 20.97 2.96 17.48
C GLY A 523 21.59 3.95 16.47
N GLN A 524 22.91 3.82 16.28
CA GLN A 524 23.80 4.77 15.58
C GLN A 524 23.47 5.03 14.10
N SER A 525 22.61 4.24 13.47
CA SER A 525 22.26 4.41 12.04
C SER A 525 21.40 5.63 11.74
N GLY A 526 20.88 6.31 12.76
CA GLY A 526 20.17 7.58 12.67
C GLY A 526 20.86 8.68 13.50
N MET A 527 22.19 8.68 13.55
CA MET A 527 23.03 9.78 14.03
C MET A 527 23.96 10.24 12.93
#